data_AF-A0A1Y1VDT4-F1
#
_entry.id   AF-A0A1Y1VDT4-F1
#
_cell.length_a   1.000
_cell.length_b   1.000
_cell.length_c   1.000
_cell.angle_alpha   90.00
_cell.angle_beta   90.00
_cell.angle_gamma   90.00
#
_symmetry.space_group_name_H-M   'P 1'
#
loop_
_entity.id
_entity.type
_entity.pdbx_description
1 polymer ?
#
loop_
_entity_poly.entity_id
_entity_poly.type
_entity_poly.pdbx_seq_one_letter_code
_entity_poly.pdbx_strand_id
1 'polypeptide(L)' 'YSIIKLFQKFGKIKNIEYLWHRYGPKKGEPKGYCFLEFEESEVIFINIHFLKVNLY' A
#
# COMPACT_ATOMS: atom_id res chain seq x y z
N TYR A 1 3.38 -10.83 7.41
CA TYR A 1 4.44 -9.84 7.13
C TYR A 1 3.78 -8.52 6.74
N SER A 2 4.08 -7.43 7.44
CA SER A 2 3.48 -6.11 7.18
C SER A 2 4.15 -5.43 5.99
N ILE A 3 3.37 -4.70 5.17
CA ILE A 3 3.86 -3.89 4.03
C ILE A 3 5.03 -2.99 4.44
N ILE A 4 4.96 -2.38 5.62
CA ILE A 4 6.04 -1.55 6.18
C ILE A 4 7.40 -2.27 6.16
N LYS A 5 7.46 -3.53 6.62
CA LYS A 5 8.71 -4.31 6.64
C LYS A 5 9.23 -4.65 5.24
N LEU A 6 8.32 -4.86 4.27
CA LEU A 6 8.69 -5.10 2.87
C LEU A 6 9.33 -3.87 2.23
N PHE A 7 8.83 -2.68 2.57
CA PHE A 7 9.30 -1.42 2.00
C PHE A 7 10.41 -0.73 2.79
N GLN A 8 10.68 -1.18 4.01
CA GLN A 8 11.77 -0.68 4.85
C GLN A 8 13.16 -0.80 4.20
N LYS A 9 13.34 -1.77 3.27
CA LYS A 9 14.59 -1.95 2.51
C LYS A 9 14.80 -0.92 1.40
N PHE A 10 13.73 -0.25 0.95
CA PHE A 10 13.79 0.74 -0.13
C PHE A 10 14.02 2.15 0.40
N GLY A 11 13.74 2.41 1.68
CA GLY A 11 13.98 3.72 2.29
C GLY A 11 13.13 3.94 3.53
N LYS A 12 13.25 5.14 4.10
CA LYS A 12 12.44 5.57 5.25
C LYS A 12 11.09 6.07 4.77
N ILE A 13 10.03 5.44 5.26
CA ILE A 13 8.66 5.72 4.85
C ILE A 13 8.18 6.97 5.59
N LYS A 14 7.70 7.96 4.85
CA LYS A 14 7.16 9.21 5.36
C LYS A 14 5.65 9.10 5.62
N ASN A 15 4.91 8.54 4.66
CA ASN A 15 3.46 8.41 4.75
C ASN A 15 2.95 7.16 4.01
N ILE A 16 1.85 6.58 4.51
CA ILE A 16 1.15 5.46 3.88
C ILE A 16 -0.35 5.74 3.91
N GLU A 17 -0.95 5.83 2.73
CA GLU A 17 -2.38 6.04 2.57
C GLU A 17 -3.04 4.83 1.91
N TYR A 18 -3.93 4.18 2.64
CA TYR A 18 -4.74 3.08 2.12
C TYR A 18 -5.98 3.64 1.42
N LEU A 19 -6.25 3.18 0.20
CA LEU A 19 -7.51 3.50 -0.45
C LEU A 19 -8.59 2.50 -0.08
N TRP A 20 -9.69 3.02 0.41
CA TRP A 20 -10.87 2.24 0.80
C TRP A 20 -12.00 2.49 -0.18
N HIS A 21 -12.82 1.48 -0.41
CA HIS A 21 -14.08 1.67 -1.11
C HIS A 21 -15.02 2.53 -0.24
N ARG A 22 -15.27 3.78 -0.67
CA ARG A 22 -16.18 4.70 0.03
C ARG A 22 -17.67 4.35 -0.16
N TYR A 23 -18.03 3.67 -1.25
CA TYR A 23 -19.41 3.33 -1.62
C TYR A 23 -19.49 1.97 -2.36
N GLY A 24 -20.66 1.33 -2.38
CA GLY A 24 -20.94 0.06 -3.06
C GLY A 24 -20.98 -1.18 -2.14
N PRO A 25 -21.22 -2.39 -2.68
CA PRO A 25 -21.31 -3.63 -1.90
C PRO A 25 -19.99 -4.02 -1.22
N LYS A 26 -18.87 -3.47 -1.71
CA LYS A 26 -17.52 -3.61 -1.15
C LYS A 26 -17.13 -2.45 -0.22
N LYS A 27 -18.09 -1.64 0.23
CA LYS A 27 -17.82 -0.47 1.09
C LYS A 27 -17.12 -0.91 2.38
N GLY A 28 -15.99 -0.28 2.68
CA GLY A 28 -15.14 -0.67 3.81
C GLY A 28 -14.09 -1.74 3.49
N GLU A 29 -14.13 -2.35 2.30
CA GLU A 29 -13.01 -3.16 1.83
C GLU A 29 -11.89 -2.25 1.28
N PRO A 30 -10.61 -2.60 1.52
CA PRO A 30 -9.50 -1.92 0.89
C PRO A 30 -9.54 -2.16 -0.62
N LYS A 31 -9.36 -1.11 -1.42
CA LYS A 31 -9.37 -1.15 -2.91
C LYS A 31 -8.27 -2.01 -3.51
N GLY A 32 -7.38 -2.58 -2.68
CA GLY A 32 -6.19 -3.29 -3.14
C GLY A 32 -5.06 -2.37 -3.57
N TYR A 33 -5.11 -1.08 -3.22
CA TYR A 33 -4.06 -0.11 -3.50
C TYR A 33 -3.71 0.71 -2.26
N CYS A 34 -2.43 1.07 -2.15
CA CYS A 34 -1.99 2.11 -1.24
C CYS A 34 -0.99 3.04 -1.94
N PHE A 35 -0.98 4.29 -1.48
CA PHE A 35 0.10 5.22 -1.77
C PHE A 35 1.12 5.15 -0.65
N LEU A 36 2.39 5.12 -1.03
CA LEU A 36 3.49 5.13 -0.10
C LEU A 36 4.47 6.22 -0.53
N GLU A 37 4.72 7.15 0.39
CA GLU A 37 5.67 8.23 0.22
C GLU A 37 6.91 7.92 1.05
N PHE A 38 8.08 8.03 0.45
CA PHE A 38 9.35 8.00 1.18
C PHE A 38 9.73 9.39 1.69
N GLU A 39 10.72 9.47 2.58
CA GLU A 39 11.32 10.75 2.96
C GLU A 39 12.07 11.40 1.80
N GLU A 40 12.69 10.58 0.95
CA GLU A 40 13.12 11.03 -0.37
C GLU A 40 11.90 11.33 -1.23
N SER A 41 12.04 12.26 -2.17
CA SER A 41 10.96 12.85 -2.97
C SER A 41 10.28 11.86 -3.94
N GLU A 42 10.37 10.56 -3.68
CA GLU A 42 9.81 9.49 -4.46
C GLU A 42 8.48 9.04 -3.87
N VAL A 43 7.44 9.13 -4.70
CA VAL A 43 6.10 8.61 -4.42
C VAL A 43 5.92 7.35 -5.24
N ILE A 44 5.51 6.25 -4.60
CA ILE A 44 5.32 4.97 -5.28
C ILE A 44 3.88 4.49 -5.12
N PHE A 45 3.32 3.97 -6.22
CA PHE A 45 2.00 3.36 -6.24
C PHE A 45 2.11 1.84 -6.07
N ILE A 46 1.44 1.29 -5.07
CA ILE A 46 1.54 -0.14 -4.74
C ILE A 46 0.18 -0.81 -4.89
N ASN A 47 0.15 -1.92 -5.65
CA ASN A 47 -0.99 -2.82 -5.73
C ASN A 47 -0.84 -3.93 -4.67
N ILE A 48 -1.63 -3.83 -3.61
CA ILE A 48 -1.67 -4.77 -2.48
C ILE A 48 -2.26 -6.12 -2.89
N HIS A 49 -3.22 -6.13 -3.84
CA HIS A 49 -3.82 -7.38 -4.31
C HIS A 49 -2.78 -8.26 -5.01
N PHE A 50 -1.95 -7.66 -5.86
CA PHE A 50 -0.87 -8.34 -6.55
C PHE A 50 0.24 -8.81 -5.60
N LEU A 51 0.55 -8.04 -4.56
CA LEU A 51 1.52 -8.45 -3.53
C LEU A 51 1.06 -9.68 -2.75
N LYS A 52 -0.22 -9.78 -2.40
CA LYS A 52 -0.75 -10.98 -1.73
C LYS A 52 -0.61 -12.24 -2.59
N VAL A 53 -0.80 -12.14 -3.90
CA VAL A 53 -0.73 -13.30 -4.81
C VAL A 53 0.71 -13.78 -5.04
N ASN A 54 1.72 -12.90 -4.96
CA ASN A 54 3.12 -13.27 -5.17
C ASN A 54 3.90 -13.64 -3.89
N LEU A 55 3.28 -13.50 -2.71
CA LEU A 55 3.92 -13.80 -1.42
C LEU A 55 3.39 -15.08 -0.75
N TYR A 56 2.48 -15.82 -1.41
CA TYR A 56 1.97 -17.12 -0.98
C TYR A 56 2.16 -18.17 -2.07
#